data_AF-A0A645CT81-F1
#
_entry.id   AF-A0A645CT81-F1
#
_cell.length_a   1.000
_cell.length_b   1.000
_cell.length_c   1.000
_cell.angle_alpha   90.00
_cell.angle_beta   90.00
_cell.angle_gamma   90.00
#
_symmetry.space_group_name_H-M   'P 1'
#
loop_
_entity.id
_entity.type
_entity.pdbx_description
1 polymer ?
#
loop_
_entity_poly.entity_id
_entity_poly.type
_entity_poly.pdbx_seq_one_letter_code
_entity_poly.pdbx_strand_id
1 'polypeptide(L)'
;MFDGLPDACLTLNPNSGTLIYIGRGQSGYYISNWDTGNPEQNRRIADEYNQKRGITKAQEEAMRNGSMFGWDTAAADPKRYESQPPLEINEGYAIIQRESVGGIEIVLGESTTSPDMYVTWRRTPAHEHHGKPEYYWGHYKNDKNAALTDFNNRIEEEKMLIKESTEDKFRADTKKRHEPER
;
A
#
# COMPACT_ATOMS: atom_id res chain seq x y z
N MET A 1 26.64 -7.82 10.34
CA MET A 1 25.75 -6.80 10.97
C MET A 1 25.20 -5.79 9.96
N PHE A 2 25.24 -6.07 8.66
CA PHE A 2 24.46 -5.37 7.63
C PHE A 2 24.17 -6.36 6.48
N ASP A 3 23.98 -7.62 6.85
CA ASP A 3 24.10 -8.73 5.93
C ASP A 3 22.95 -8.66 4.93
N GLY A 4 23.30 -8.54 3.65
CA GLY A 4 22.31 -8.37 2.58
C GLY A 4 21.92 -6.93 2.26
N LEU A 5 22.53 -5.90 2.86
CA LEU A 5 22.38 -4.51 2.40
C LEU A 5 23.49 -4.09 1.40
N PRO A 6 23.17 -3.28 0.38
CA PRO A 6 24.16 -2.75 -0.55
C PRO A 6 25.05 -1.69 0.12
N ASP A 7 26.21 -1.38 -0.45
CA ASP A 7 27.08 -0.31 0.09
C ASP A 7 26.44 1.08 -0.01
N ALA A 8 25.62 1.30 -1.05
CA ALA A 8 24.83 2.50 -1.20
C ALA A 8 23.65 2.30 -2.16
N CYS A 9 22.61 3.13 -2.04
CA CYS A 9 21.49 3.18 -2.98
C CYS A 9 21.04 4.63 -3.24
N LEU A 10 20.28 4.82 -4.32
CA LEU A 10 19.50 6.04 -4.55
C LEU A 10 18.03 5.78 -4.19
N THR A 11 17.39 6.77 -3.59
CA THR A 11 15.94 6.73 -3.35
C THR A 11 15.38 8.15 -3.34
N LEU A 12 14.08 8.31 -3.10
CA LEU A 12 13.45 9.61 -2.98
C LEU A 12 13.20 9.96 -1.51
N ASN A 13 13.39 11.23 -1.18
CA ASN A 13 12.85 11.75 0.07
C ASN A 13 11.31 11.71 -0.02
N PRO A 14 10.61 11.07 0.94
CA PRO A 14 9.15 10.90 0.87
C PRO A 14 8.39 12.22 0.97
N ASN A 15 8.97 13.26 1.59
CA ASN A 15 8.29 14.54 1.80
C ASN A 15 8.46 15.49 0.61
N SER A 16 9.63 15.48 -0.03
CA SER A 16 9.98 16.46 -1.07
C SER A 16 10.10 15.87 -2.48
N GLY A 17 10.17 14.54 -2.62
CA GLY A 17 10.45 13.88 -3.90
C GLY A 17 11.87 14.11 -4.43
N THR A 18 12.75 14.71 -3.63
CA THR A 18 14.16 14.95 -3.96
C THR A 18 14.90 13.62 -4.07
N LEU A 19 15.75 13.47 -5.08
CA LEU A 19 16.63 12.32 -5.24
C LEU A 19 17.74 12.37 -4.19
N ILE A 20 17.82 11.33 -3.36
CA ILE A 20 18.78 11.24 -2.26
C ILE A 20 19.67 10.00 -2.41
N TYR A 21 20.91 10.16 -1.96
CA TYR A 21 21.94 9.13 -1.88
C TYR A 21 22.12 8.68 -0.44
N ILE A 22 22.11 7.37 -0.24
CA ILE A 22 22.22 6.75 1.09
C ILE A 22 23.42 5.80 1.09
N GLY A 23 24.39 6.08 1.96
CA GLY A 23 25.51 5.17 2.24
C GLY A 23 25.19 4.27 3.44
N ARG A 24 25.47 2.98 3.31
CA ARG A 24 25.25 2.01 4.39
C ARG A 24 26.06 2.37 5.62
N GLY A 25 25.42 2.33 6.79
CA GLY A 25 26.06 2.68 8.06
C GLY A 25 26.23 4.19 8.31
N GLN A 26 25.82 5.05 7.38
CA GLN A 26 25.85 6.50 7.56
C GLN A 26 24.52 7.01 8.12
N SER A 27 24.54 7.96 9.05
CA SER A 27 23.31 8.59 9.54
C SER A 27 22.86 9.66 8.55
N GLY A 28 21.58 9.63 8.18
CA GLY A 28 20.99 10.55 7.21
C GLY A 28 21.34 10.22 5.76
N TYR A 29 21.19 11.21 4.89
CA TYR A 29 21.35 11.08 3.44
C TYR A 29 21.95 12.35 2.85
N TYR A 30 22.40 12.25 1.60
CA TYR A 30 22.87 13.38 0.81
C TYR A 30 21.92 13.64 -0.35
N ILE A 31 21.72 14.89 -0.73
CA ILE A 31 21.01 15.21 -1.99
C ILE A 31 21.91 14.76 -3.15
N SER A 32 21.34 14.02 -4.10
CA SER A 32 22.07 13.55 -5.25
C SER A 32 22.32 14.69 -6.24
N ASN A 33 23.51 14.74 -6.83
CA ASN A 33 23.81 15.66 -7.93
C ASN A 33 23.02 15.34 -9.22
N TRP A 34 22.30 14.21 -9.25
CA TRP A 34 21.41 13.83 -10.35
C TRP A 34 19.95 14.20 -10.07
N ASP A 35 19.67 14.91 -8.97
CA ASP A 35 18.33 15.44 -8.71
C ASP A 35 17.90 16.38 -9.84
N THR A 36 16.66 16.19 -10.30
CA THR A 36 16.09 16.96 -11.42
C THR A 36 15.04 17.97 -10.97
N GLY A 37 14.71 18.00 -9.67
CA GLY A 37 13.54 18.72 -9.14
C GLY A 37 12.19 18.10 -9.52
N ASN A 38 12.13 17.07 -10.38
CA ASN A 38 10.92 16.37 -10.75
C ASN A 38 10.86 14.98 -10.09
N PRO A 39 9.88 14.70 -9.20
CA PRO A 39 9.80 13.42 -8.49
C PRO A 39 9.65 12.20 -9.39
N GLU A 40 8.89 12.27 -10.49
CA GLU A 40 8.72 11.13 -11.40
C GLU A 40 10.01 10.80 -12.13
N GLN A 41 10.73 11.82 -12.61
CA GLN A 41 12.02 11.65 -13.26
C GLN A 41 13.08 11.15 -12.28
N ASN A 42 13.09 11.70 -11.06
CA ASN A 42 13.95 11.22 -9.97
C ASN A 42 13.70 9.75 -9.64
N ARG A 43 12.45 9.30 -9.63
CA ARG A 43 12.10 7.90 -9.36
C ARG A 43 12.69 6.97 -10.42
N ARG A 44 12.58 7.34 -11.70
CA ARG A 44 13.19 6.58 -12.81
C ARG A 44 14.71 6.51 -12.67
N ILE A 45 15.36 7.62 -12.34
CA ILE A 45 16.82 7.67 -12.12
C ILE A 45 17.24 6.73 -10.98
N ALA A 46 16.53 6.79 -9.84
CA ALA A 46 16.81 5.91 -8.70
C ALA A 46 16.61 4.43 -9.05
N ASP A 47 15.51 4.11 -9.75
CA ASP A 47 15.19 2.74 -10.19
C ASP A 47 16.25 2.18 -11.12
N GLU A 48 16.63 2.93 -12.16
CA GLU A 48 17.67 2.51 -13.10
C GLU A 48 19.03 2.34 -12.41
N TYR A 49 19.39 3.27 -11.50
CA TYR A 49 20.64 3.21 -10.75
C TYR A 49 20.71 1.96 -9.87
N ASN A 50 19.63 1.67 -9.14
CA ASN A 50 19.53 0.54 -8.23
C ASN A 50 19.47 -0.79 -9.00
N GLN A 51 18.67 -0.85 -10.07
CA GLN A 51 18.53 -2.04 -10.92
C GLN A 51 19.86 -2.44 -11.55
N LYS A 52 20.63 -1.47 -12.09
CA LYS A 52 21.97 -1.73 -12.66
C LYS A 52 22.96 -2.31 -11.64
N ARG A 53 22.70 -2.14 -10.35
CA ARG A 53 23.52 -2.66 -9.23
C ARG A 53 22.92 -3.89 -8.55
N GLY A 54 21.80 -4.40 -9.05
CA GLY A 54 21.10 -5.54 -8.45
C GLY A 54 20.47 -5.23 -7.09
N ILE A 55 20.22 -3.96 -6.79
CA ILE A 55 19.60 -3.54 -5.52
C ILE A 55 18.09 -3.77 -5.62
N THR A 56 17.55 -4.57 -4.70
CA THR A 56 16.12 -4.87 -4.64
C THR A 56 15.34 -3.72 -3.99
N LYS A 57 14.02 -3.67 -4.19
CA LYS A 57 13.15 -2.71 -3.51
C LYS A 57 13.18 -2.88 -1.99
N ALA A 58 13.30 -4.11 -1.54
CA ALA A 58 13.44 -4.44 -0.14
C ALA A 58 14.72 -3.85 0.47
N GLN A 59 15.84 -3.95 -0.26
CA GLN A 59 17.10 -3.35 0.13
C GLN A 59 17.05 -1.82 0.09
N GLU A 60 16.44 -1.21 -0.94
CA GLU A 60 16.27 0.25 -1.03
C GLU A 60 15.50 0.80 0.18
N GLU A 61 14.41 0.14 0.56
CA GLU A 61 13.55 0.54 1.68
C GLU A 61 14.26 0.37 3.03
N ALA A 62 14.97 -0.75 3.22
CA ALA A 62 15.79 -0.99 4.41
C ALA A 62 16.94 0.02 4.54
N MET A 63 17.58 0.39 3.42
CA MET A 63 18.60 1.44 3.39
C MET A 63 18.01 2.79 3.81
N ARG A 64 16.84 3.17 3.29
CA ARG A 64 16.15 4.41 3.67
C ARG A 64 15.89 4.45 5.17
N ASN A 65 15.24 3.42 5.69
CA ASN A 65 14.86 3.37 7.09
C ASN A 65 16.07 3.25 8.03
N GLY A 66 17.12 2.50 7.65
CA GLY A 66 18.37 2.44 8.39
C GLY A 66 19.05 3.82 8.51
N SER A 67 19.04 4.60 7.43
CA SER A 67 19.61 5.95 7.44
C SER A 67 18.84 6.95 8.31
N MET A 68 17.51 6.79 8.42
CA MET A 68 16.62 7.70 9.14
C MET A 68 16.45 7.33 10.62
N PHE A 69 16.40 6.03 10.93
CA PHE A 69 16.03 5.50 12.24
C PHE A 69 17.17 4.74 12.94
N GLY A 70 18.30 4.57 12.26
CA GLY A 70 19.45 3.83 12.77
C GLY A 70 19.53 2.41 12.22
N TRP A 71 20.76 1.98 11.99
CA TRP A 71 21.06 0.74 11.27
C TRP A 71 20.96 -0.54 12.12
N ASP A 72 20.96 -0.39 13.45
CA ASP A 72 20.78 -1.52 14.38
C ASP A 72 19.29 -1.87 14.57
N THR A 73 18.37 -1.14 13.93
CA THR A 73 16.93 -1.37 14.06
C THR A 73 16.45 -2.43 13.07
N ALA A 74 15.35 -3.11 13.41
CA ALA A 74 14.71 -4.05 12.49
C ALA A 74 14.25 -3.40 11.17
N ALA A 75 14.10 -2.07 11.14
CA ALA A 75 13.73 -1.34 9.94
C ALA A 75 14.88 -1.29 8.90
N ALA A 76 16.11 -1.60 9.30
CA ALA A 76 17.25 -1.76 8.41
C ALA A 76 17.41 -3.20 7.88
N ASP A 77 16.49 -4.13 8.20
CA ASP A 77 16.54 -5.51 7.69
C ASP A 77 15.77 -5.63 6.35
N PRO A 78 16.44 -5.94 5.22
CA PRO A 78 15.77 -6.09 3.93
C PRO A 78 14.71 -7.18 3.93
N LYS A 79 14.85 -8.24 4.74
CA LYS A 79 13.87 -9.34 4.77
C LYS A 79 12.48 -8.89 5.19
N ARG A 80 12.36 -7.80 5.95
CA ARG A 80 11.06 -7.21 6.31
C ARG A 80 10.27 -6.68 5.13
N TYR A 81 10.95 -6.42 4.02
CA TYR A 81 10.37 -5.80 2.84
C TYR A 81 10.32 -6.76 1.63
N GLU A 82 10.93 -7.95 1.73
CA GLU A 82 10.88 -8.99 0.70
C GLU A 82 9.45 -9.47 0.40
N SER A 83 8.53 -9.31 1.35
CA SER A 83 7.11 -9.67 1.20
C SER A 83 6.19 -8.48 0.88
N GLN A 84 6.71 -7.27 0.63
CA GLN A 84 5.87 -6.18 0.15
C GLN A 84 5.69 -6.32 -1.36
N PRO A 85 4.47 -6.59 -1.86
CA PRO A 85 4.22 -6.55 -3.29
C PRO A 85 4.58 -5.15 -3.83
N PRO A 86 4.90 -5.03 -5.13
CA PRO A 86 5.08 -3.72 -5.75
C PRO A 86 3.90 -2.83 -5.39
N LEU A 87 4.17 -1.55 -5.12
CA LEU A 87 3.13 -0.57 -4.78
C LEU A 87 2.04 -0.63 -5.86
N GLU A 88 0.90 -1.18 -5.47
CA GLU A 88 -0.28 -1.26 -6.30
C GLU A 88 -0.80 0.16 -6.47
N ILE A 89 -0.83 0.66 -7.70
CA ILE A 89 -1.27 2.02 -8.01
C ILE A 89 -2.60 1.94 -8.76
N ASN A 90 -3.61 2.65 -8.26
CA ASN A 90 -4.86 2.89 -8.97
C ASN A 90 -5.10 4.39 -9.11
N GLU A 91 -5.38 4.87 -10.33
CA GLU A 91 -5.66 6.29 -10.61
C GLU A 91 -4.65 7.30 -10.02
N GLY A 92 -3.37 6.91 -9.87
CA GLY A 92 -2.33 7.76 -9.28
C GLY A 92 -2.24 7.73 -7.75
N TYR A 93 -2.99 6.83 -7.10
CA TYR A 93 -2.95 6.58 -5.66
C TYR A 93 -2.29 5.22 -5.37
N ALA A 94 -1.31 5.22 -4.47
CA ALA A 94 -0.71 4.00 -3.96
C ALA A 94 -1.63 3.35 -2.92
N ILE A 95 -1.94 2.07 -3.10
CA ILE A 95 -2.74 1.30 -2.13
C ILE A 95 -1.88 1.02 -0.90
N ILE A 96 -2.20 1.69 0.21
CA ILE A 96 -1.46 1.64 1.47
C ILE A 96 -2.11 0.74 2.53
N GLN A 97 -3.40 0.44 2.40
CA GLN A 97 -4.12 -0.47 3.28
C GLN A 97 -5.25 -1.20 2.53
N ARG A 98 -5.53 -2.44 2.92
CA ARG A 98 -6.59 -3.27 2.34
C ARG A 98 -7.18 -4.21 3.40
N GLU A 99 -8.49 -4.45 3.33
CA GLU A 99 -9.20 -5.40 4.18
C GLU A 99 -10.22 -6.18 3.35
N SER A 100 -10.21 -7.51 3.48
CA SER A 100 -11.16 -8.39 2.79
C SER A 100 -12.42 -8.59 3.62
N VAL A 101 -13.59 -8.33 3.03
CA VAL A 101 -14.91 -8.49 3.67
C VAL A 101 -15.92 -8.97 2.65
N GLY A 102 -16.60 -10.10 2.91
CA GLY A 102 -17.73 -10.55 2.07
C GLY A 102 -17.41 -10.87 0.61
N GLY A 103 -16.16 -11.21 0.28
CA GLY A 103 -15.73 -11.44 -1.10
C GLY A 103 -15.38 -10.17 -1.87
N ILE A 104 -15.47 -9.00 -1.24
CA ILE A 104 -14.89 -7.76 -1.71
C ILE A 104 -13.68 -7.39 -0.85
N GLU A 105 -12.93 -6.38 -1.29
CA GLU A 105 -11.94 -5.70 -0.48
C GLU A 105 -12.25 -4.21 -0.42
N ILE A 106 -12.09 -3.65 0.77
CA ILE A 106 -12.02 -2.20 0.97
C ILE A 106 -10.55 -1.82 0.99
N VAL A 107 -10.16 -0.80 0.23
CA VAL A 107 -8.78 -0.32 0.17
C VAL A 107 -8.69 1.16 0.50
N LEU A 108 -7.53 1.59 1.00
CA LEU A 108 -7.15 2.99 1.19
C LEU A 108 -5.95 3.29 0.27
N GLY A 109 -6.12 4.28 -0.59
CA GLY A 109 -5.08 4.83 -1.46
C GLY A 109 -4.57 6.18 -0.95
N GLU A 110 -3.29 6.46 -1.20
CA GLU A 110 -2.63 7.74 -0.91
C GLU A 110 -1.96 8.32 -2.17
N SER A 111 -2.11 9.62 -2.38
CA SER A 111 -1.47 10.39 -3.44
C SER A 111 -0.79 11.62 -2.82
N THR A 112 0.43 11.90 -3.27
CA THR A 112 1.18 13.11 -2.89
C THR A 112 0.99 14.25 -3.87
N THR A 113 0.30 14.01 -4.99
CA THR A 113 0.14 14.96 -6.11
C THR A 113 -1.30 15.43 -6.27
N SER A 114 -2.28 14.67 -5.79
CA SER A 114 -3.70 15.04 -5.82
C SER A 114 -4.08 15.97 -4.65
N PRO A 115 -4.93 16.99 -4.86
CA PRO A 115 -5.47 17.79 -3.75
C PRO A 115 -6.29 16.95 -2.77
N ASP A 116 -6.95 15.90 -3.28
CA ASP A 116 -7.61 14.88 -2.48
C ASP A 116 -6.59 13.76 -2.21
N MET A 117 -5.70 13.99 -1.24
CA MET A 117 -4.55 13.14 -0.93
C MET A 117 -4.87 11.67 -0.62
N TYR A 118 -6.11 11.34 -0.29
CA TYR A 118 -6.54 10.00 0.10
C TYR A 118 -7.81 9.59 -0.62
N VAL A 119 -7.99 8.28 -0.82
CA VAL A 119 -9.20 7.72 -1.42
C VAL A 119 -9.49 6.35 -0.84
N THR A 120 -10.75 6.02 -0.59
CA THR A 120 -11.15 4.64 -0.32
C THR A 120 -11.86 4.05 -1.53
N TRP A 121 -11.52 2.82 -1.92
CA TRP A 121 -12.22 2.09 -2.99
C TRP A 121 -12.73 0.75 -2.50
N ARG A 122 -13.68 0.21 -3.26
CA ARG A 122 -14.02 -1.22 -3.24
C ARG A 122 -13.39 -1.92 -4.43
N ARG A 123 -13.04 -3.19 -4.27
CA ARG A 123 -12.80 -4.11 -5.40
C ARG A 123 -13.40 -5.46 -5.12
N THR A 124 -13.76 -6.21 -6.15
CA THR A 124 -14.16 -7.60 -6.01
C THR A 124 -13.09 -8.48 -6.66
N PRO A 125 -12.21 -9.15 -5.90
CA PRO A 125 -11.16 -10.00 -6.47
C PRO A 125 -11.68 -11.07 -7.44
N ALA A 126 -12.89 -11.58 -7.22
CA ALA A 126 -13.53 -12.56 -8.10
C ALA A 126 -13.86 -12.02 -9.51
N HIS A 127 -13.91 -10.71 -9.69
CA HIS A 127 -14.20 -10.04 -10.98
C HIS A 127 -12.93 -9.52 -11.67
N GLU A 128 -11.74 -9.92 -11.22
CA GLU A 128 -10.49 -9.51 -11.88
C GLU A 128 -10.40 -10.11 -13.30
N HIS A 129 -10.65 -9.28 -14.31
CA HIS A 129 -10.46 -9.64 -15.71
C HIS A 129 -9.01 -9.39 -16.13
N HIS A 130 -8.36 -10.41 -16.71
CA HIS A 130 -6.98 -10.31 -17.22
C HIS A 130 -5.92 -9.88 -16.19
N GLY A 131 -6.15 -10.16 -14.91
CA GLY A 131 -5.20 -9.81 -13.83
C GLY A 131 -5.10 -8.32 -13.55
N LYS A 132 -6.11 -7.53 -13.93
CA LYS A 132 -6.23 -6.12 -13.53
C LYS A 132 -7.26 -5.98 -12.41
N PRO A 133 -6.87 -5.42 -11.25
CA PRO A 133 -7.82 -5.05 -10.21
C PRO A 133 -8.83 -4.02 -10.74
N GLU A 134 -10.12 -4.29 -10.56
CA GLU A 134 -11.18 -3.32 -10.85
C GLU A 134 -11.62 -2.64 -9.55
N TYR A 135 -11.23 -1.37 -9.41
CA TYR A 135 -11.65 -0.51 -8.31
C TYR A 135 -12.89 0.28 -8.66
N TYR A 136 -13.80 0.42 -7.70
CA TYR A 136 -15.04 1.16 -7.88
C TYR A 136 -15.49 1.85 -6.59
N TRP A 137 -16.42 2.79 -6.74
CA TRP A 137 -17.00 3.61 -5.67
C TRP A 137 -15.93 4.29 -4.80
N GLY A 138 -15.15 5.15 -5.44
CA GLY A 138 -14.09 5.92 -4.80
C GLY A 138 -14.62 7.05 -3.93
N HIS A 139 -14.21 7.11 -2.67
CA HIS A 139 -14.47 8.24 -1.78
C HIS A 139 -13.17 9.01 -1.53
N TYR A 140 -13.04 10.15 -2.21
CA TYR A 140 -11.86 11.02 -2.14
C TYR A 140 -11.91 11.93 -0.91
N LYS A 141 -10.76 12.10 -0.25
CA LYS A 141 -10.57 12.89 0.98
C LYS A 141 -9.24 13.63 0.92
N ASN A 142 -9.19 14.81 1.50
CA ASN A 142 -7.96 15.58 1.67
C ASN A 142 -7.31 15.39 3.07
N ASP A 143 -7.97 14.67 3.97
CA ASP A 143 -7.51 14.41 5.34
C ASP A 143 -7.40 12.91 5.62
N LYS A 144 -6.29 12.52 6.25
CA LYS A 144 -5.97 11.11 6.54
C LYS A 144 -6.93 10.50 7.55
N ASN A 145 -7.33 11.26 8.58
CA ASN A 145 -8.24 10.75 9.61
C ASN A 145 -9.65 10.54 9.04
N ALA A 146 -10.12 11.46 8.19
CA ALA A 146 -11.38 11.31 7.47
C ALA A 146 -11.36 10.09 6.53
N ALA A 147 -10.25 9.85 5.83
CA ALA A 147 -10.09 8.66 5.00
C ALA A 147 -10.06 7.36 5.80
N LEU A 148 -9.34 7.32 6.93
CA LEU A 148 -9.32 6.16 7.84
C LEU A 148 -10.70 5.89 8.46
N THR A 149 -11.45 6.95 8.79
CA THR A 149 -12.81 6.82 9.31
C THR A 149 -13.75 6.24 8.26
N ASP A 150 -13.69 6.76 7.03
CA ASP A 150 -14.46 6.24 5.90
C ASP A 150 -14.10 4.77 5.61
N PHE A 151 -12.81 4.43 5.61
CA PHE A 151 -12.32 3.07 5.44
C PHE A 151 -12.91 2.09 6.46
N ASN A 152 -12.82 2.42 7.75
CA ASN A 152 -13.35 1.58 8.82
C ASN A 152 -14.89 1.46 8.75
N ASN A 153 -15.59 2.56 8.48
CA ASN A 153 -17.04 2.54 8.36
C ASN A 153 -17.51 1.62 7.22
N ARG A 154 -16.85 1.70 6.06
CA ARG A 154 -17.18 0.83 4.91
C ARG A 154 -16.95 -0.65 5.22
N ILE A 155 -15.95 -0.98 6.04
CA ILE A 155 -15.71 -2.36 6.49
C ILE A 155 -16.83 -2.83 7.41
N GLU A 156 -17.20 -2.01 8.40
CA GLU A 156 -18.24 -2.37 9.38
C GLU A 156 -19.61 -2.48 8.72
N GLU A 157 -19.96 -1.59 7.79
CA GLU A 157 -21.19 -1.68 6.99
C GLU A 157 -21.28 -3.02 6.25
N GLU A 158 -20.20 -3.45 5.58
CA GLU A 158 -20.19 -4.73 4.86
C GLU A 158 -20.29 -5.92 5.81
N LYS A 159 -19.60 -5.89 6.96
CA LYS A 159 -19.76 -6.93 7.99
C LYS A 159 -21.20 -7.03 8.48
N MET A 160 -21.88 -5.89 8.68
CA MET A 160 -23.28 -5.87 9.11
C MET A 160 -24.20 -6.46 8.05
N LEU A 161 -24.04 -6.09 6.78
CA LEU A 161 -24.83 -6.63 5.67
C LEU A 161 -24.69 -8.15 5.53
N ILE A 162 -23.45 -8.67 5.67
CA ILE A 162 -23.19 -10.12 5.64
C ILE A 162 -23.88 -10.82 6.81
N LYS A 163 -23.79 -10.24 8.01
CA LYS A 163 -24.42 -10.80 9.21
C LYS A 163 -25.93 -10.88 9.05
N GLU A 164 -26.57 -9.79 8.64
CA GLU A 164 -28.02 -9.72 8.40
C GLU A 164 -28.46 -10.75 7.34
N SER A 165 -27.74 -10.82 6.20
CA SER A 165 -28.04 -11.80 5.15
C SER A 165 -27.91 -13.25 5.63
N THR A 166 -26.95 -13.52 6.52
CA THR A 166 -26.74 -14.86 7.09
C THR A 166 -27.86 -15.23 8.06
N GLU A 167 -28.29 -14.29 8.91
CA GLU A 167 -29.40 -14.47 9.85
C GLU A 167 -30.73 -14.68 9.11
N ASP A 168 -30.99 -13.91 8.05
CA ASP A 168 -32.19 -14.06 7.21
C ASP A 168 -32.24 -15.41 6.50
N LYS A 169 -31.12 -15.87 5.93
CA LYS A 169 -31.03 -17.21 5.32
C LYS A 169 -31.32 -18.31 6.33
N PHE A 170 -30.71 -18.23 7.52
CA PHE A 170 -30.95 -19.20 8.59
C PHE A 170 -32.43 -19.21 9.02
N ARG A 171 -33.05 -18.03 9.12
CA ARG A 171 -34.48 -17.88 9.45
C ARG A 171 -35.39 -18.43 8.35
N ALA A 172 -35.02 -18.29 7.08
CA ALA A 172 -35.76 -18.88 5.97
C ALA A 172 -35.67 -20.42 5.95
N ASP A 173 -34.48 -20.96 6.18
CA ASP A 173 -34.22 -22.41 6.17
C ASP A 173 -34.82 -23.15 7.38
N THR A 174 -34.94 -22.48 8.53
CA THR A 174 -35.66 -23.03 9.68
C THR A 174 -37.18 -23.09 9.43
N LYS A 175 -37.77 -22.09 8.77
CA LYS A 175 -39.20 -22.12 8.40
C LYS A 175 -39.54 -23.22 7.39
N LYS A 176 -38.72 -23.41 6.34
CA LYS A 176 -38.92 -24.49 5.35
C LYS A 176 -38.89 -25.90 5.95
N ARG A 177 -38.07 -26.11 7.00
CA ARG A 177 -37.98 -27.41 7.69
C ARG A 177 -39.15 -27.72 8.62
N HIS A 178 -39.99 -26.75 8.94
CA HIS A 178 -41.14 -26.93 9.84
C HIS A 178 -42.48 -26.89 9.09
N GLU A 179 -42.47 -26.77 7.76
CA GLU A 179 -43.66 -26.86 6.94
C GLU A 179 -43.94 -28.34 6.60
N PRO A 180 -45.08 -28.92 6.99
CA PRO A 180 -45.39 -30.31 6.68
C PRO A 180 -45.61 -30.47 5.17
N GLU A 181 -44.98 -31.50 4.56
CA GLU A 181 -45.25 -31.88 3.17
C GLU A 181 -46.76 -32.16 3.00
N ARG A 182 -47.38 -31.45 2.05
CA ARG A 182 -48.79 -31.61 1.67
C ARG A 182 -48.96 -32.65 0.58
#